data_AF-A0AAV7DCR0-F1
#
_entry.id   AF-A0AAV7DCR0-F1
#
_cell.length_a   1.000
_cell.length_b   1.000
_cell.length_c   1.000
_cell.angle_alpha   90.00
_cell.angle_beta   90.00
_cell.angle_gamma   90.00
#
_symmetry.space_group_name_H-M   'P 1'
#
loop_
_entity.id
_entity.type
_entity.pdbx_description
1 polymer ?
#
loop_
_entity_poly.entity_id
_entity_poly.type
_entity_poly.pdbx_seq_one_letter_code
_entity_poly.pdbx_strand_id
1 'polypeptide(L)'
;MDTEPVPDPQLDEDKKLPAAVRARIERNRQRALMLRQARLASRPYPTGEGISAVKAPSKTIDSGGGFFIEEEETKEKNVEAIVHKPGPVLEFDYLICEECGKDFMDSYLSNHFDLAVCDGCSSSGRIQGHRL
;
A
#
# COMPACT_ATOMS: atom_id res chain seq x y z
N MET A 1 -18.67 35.73 -69.38
CA MET A 1 -17.50 35.13 -68.68
C MET A 1 -18.02 34.80 -67.31
N ASP A 2 -18.85 33.77 -67.28
CA ASP A 2 -19.71 33.46 -66.15
C ASP A 2 -19.03 32.32 -65.40
N THR A 3 -18.45 32.70 -64.27
CA THR A 3 -17.80 31.78 -63.34
C THR A 3 -18.91 30.99 -62.65
N GLU A 4 -19.16 29.78 -63.13
CA GLU A 4 -20.03 28.80 -62.47
C GLU A 4 -19.48 28.50 -61.05
N PRO A 5 -20.29 28.64 -59.99
CA PRO A 5 -19.90 28.22 -58.65
C PRO A 5 -19.89 26.68 -58.55
N VAL A 6 -18.75 26.14 -58.15
CA VAL A 6 -18.56 24.71 -57.85
C VAL A 6 -19.48 24.33 -56.69
N PRO A 7 -20.32 23.29 -56.82
CA PRO A 7 -21.14 22.82 -55.71
C PRO A 7 -20.27 22.13 -54.67
N ASP A 8 -20.29 22.65 -53.43
CA ASP A 8 -19.70 22.00 -52.27
C ASP A 8 -20.28 20.59 -52.12
N PRO A 9 -19.44 19.57 -51.81
CA PRO A 9 -19.89 18.20 -51.71
C PRO A 9 -20.76 18.04 -50.46
N GLN A 10 -22.07 17.99 -50.69
CA GLN A 10 -23.04 17.14 -50.02
C GLN A 10 -22.68 16.82 -48.56
N LEU A 11 -23.13 17.68 -47.65
CA LEU A 11 -23.38 17.31 -46.26
C LEU A 11 -24.47 16.24 -46.28
N ASP A 12 -24.04 15.00 -46.45
CA ASP A 12 -24.89 13.82 -46.54
C ASP A 12 -25.85 13.77 -45.35
N GLU A 13 -27.10 14.12 -45.64
CA GLU A 13 -28.34 13.58 -45.06
C GLU A 13 -28.09 12.61 -43.91
N ASP A 14 -28.20 13.16 -42.70
CA ASP A 14 -28.78 12.52 -41.53
C ASP A 14 -29.12 11.03 -41.71
N LYS A 15 -28.10 10.16 -41.59
CA LYS A 15 -28.34 8.80 -41.07
C LYS A 15 -28.87 9.00 -39.66
N LYS A 16 -30.18 9.23 -39.52
CA LYS A 16 -30.85 9.42 -38.23
C LYS A 16 -30.61 8.16 -37.41
N LEU A 17 -29.54 8.18 -36.63
CA LEU A 17 -29.20 7.08 -35.73
C LEU A 17 -30.44 6.80 -34.89
N PRO A 18 -30.82 5.53 -34.70
CA PRO A 18 -32.01 5.19 -33.94
C PRO A 18 -31.94 5.85 -32.56
N ALA A 19 -33.08 6.25 -32.00
CA ALA A 19 -33.15 7.03 -30.77
C ALA A 19 -32.35 6.39 -29.61
N ALA A 20 -32.35 5.06 -29.53
CA ALA A 20 -31.56 4.29 -28.57
C ALA A 20 -30.04 4.49 -28.73
N VAL A 21 -29.55 4.55 -29.97
CA VAL A 21 -28.13 4.80 -30.27
C VAL A 21 -27.76 6.24 -29.94
N ARG A 22 -28.62 7.22 -30.26
CA ARG A 22 -28.42 8.63 -29.87
C ARG A 22 -28.34 8.79 -28.36
N ALA A 23 -29.25 8.18 -27.61
CA ALA A 23 -29.23 8.21 -26.15
C ALA A 23 -27.98 7.53 -25.55
N ARG A 24 -27.45 6.49 -26.21
CA ARG A 24 -26.18 5.85 -25.80
C ARG A 24 -24.98 6.76 -26.06
N ILE A 25 -24.95 7.43 -27.21
CA ILE A 25 -23.89 8.38 -27.57
C ILE A 25 -23.86 9.54 -26.56
N GLU A 26 -25.02 10.11 -26.22
CA GLU A 26 -25.10 11.22 -25.29
C GLU A 26 -24.64 10.84 -23.88
N ARG A 27 -25.06 9.68 -23.36
CA ARG A 27 -24.58 9.17 -22.06
C ARG A 27 -23.07 8.92 -22.06
N ASN A 28 -22.53 8.34 -23.14
CA ASN A 28 -21.09 8.11 -23.25
C ASN A 28 -20.30 9.42 -23.32
N ARG A 29 -20.83 10.43 -24.05
CA ARG A 29 -20.25 11.78 -24.11
C ARG A 29 -20.19 12.41 -22.73
N GLN A 30 -21.29 12.39 -21.98
CA GLN A 30 -21.36 12.94 -20.62
C GLN A 30 -20.36 12.25 -19.68
N ARG A 31 -20.30 10.91 -19.71
CA ARG A 31 -19.32 10.13 -18.93
C ARG A 31 -17.88 10.48 -19.30
N ALA A 32 -17.57 10.60 -20.59
CA ALA A 32 -16.23 10.94 -21.04
C ALA A 32 -15.81 12.35 -20.59
N LEU A 33 -16.72 13.33 -20.65
CA LEU A 33 -16.47 14.68 -20.15
C LEU A 33 -16.21 14.68 -18.64
N MET A 34 -17.03 13.98 -17.87
CA MET A 34 -16.86 13.87 -16.42
C MET A 34 -15.52 13.21 -16.05
N LEU A 35 -15.16 12.12 -16.74
CA LEU A 35 -13.87 11.45 -16.55
C LEU A 35 -12.69 12.36 -16.92
N ARG A 36 -12.81 13.16 -17.98
CA ARG A 36 -11.77 14.13 -18.38
C ARG A 36 -11.61 15.22 -17.32
N GLN A 37 -12.70 15.76 -16.78
CA GLN A 37 -12.67 16.75 -15.71
C GLN A 37 -12.04 16.18 -14.44
N ALA A 38 -12.45 14.98 -14.03
CA ALA A 38 -11.89 14.30 -12.87
C ALA A 38 -10.38 14.05 -13.02
N ARG A 39 -9.94 13.57 -14.20
CA ARG A 39 -8.52 13.38 -14.50
C ARG A 39 -7.74 14.68 -14.54
N LEU A 40 -8.32 15.80 -15.01
CA LEU A 40 -7.66 17.10 -14.99
C LEU A 40 -7.55 17.66 -13.57
N ALA A 41 -8.57 17.47 -12.72
CA ALA A 41 -8.54 17.87 -11.32
C ALA A 41 -7.59 17.00 -10.48
N SER A 42 -7.43 15.72 -10.83
CA SER A 42 -6.56 14.78 -10.12
C SER A 42 -5.11 14.77 -10.62
N ARG A 43 -4.70 15.69 -11.50
CA ARG A 43 -3.29 15.79 -11.93
C ARG A 43 -2.50 16.56 -10.88
N PRO A 44 -1.56 15.91 -10.17
CA PRO A 44 -0.80 16.55 -9.10
C PRO A 44 0.26 17.55 -9.60
N TYR A 45 0.58 17.56 -10.90
CA TYR A 45 1.51 18.54 -11.49
C TYR A 45 0.98 19.09 -12.83
N PRO A 46 1.03 20.42 -13.05
CA PRO A 46 0.66 21.04 -14.31
C PRO A 46 1.75 20.73 -15.36
N THR A 47 1.38 20.10 -16.48
CA THR A 47 2.24 20.08 -17.66
C THR A 47 2.24 21.49 -18.26
N GLY A 48 3.35 22.19 -18.08
CA GLY A 48 3.49 23.60 -18.40
C GLY A 48 3.51 23.89 -19.89
N GLU A 49 2.70 24.88 -20.27
CA GLU A 49 3.03 25.92 -21.23
C GLU A 49 2.42 27.23 -20.66
N GLY A 50 3.24 28.03 -19.99
CA GLY A 50 2.79 29.26 -19.32
C GLY A 50 3.56 29.54 -18.04
N ILE A 51 4.66 30.26 -18.21
CA ILE A 51 5.59 30.78 -17.21
C ILE A 51 4.85 31.32 -15.96
N SER A 52 5.02 30.67 -14.83
CA SER A 52 5.05 31.32 -13.52
C SER A 52 5.95 30.51 -12.63
N ALA A 53 7.02 31.15 -12.17
CA ALA A 53 8.09 30.54 -11.41
C ALA A 53 7.54 29.77 -10.21
N VAL A 54 7.63 28.45 -10.25
CA VAL A 54 7.44 27.61 -9.08
C VAL A 54 8.74 26.87 -8.85
N LYS A 55 9.24 27.08 -7.63
CA LYS A 55 10.42 26.48 -7.01
C LYS A 55 10.58 25.01 -7.42
N ALA A 56 11.82 24.59 -7.65
CA ALA A 56 12.15 23.22 -8.06
C ALA A 56 11.35 22.20 -7.23
N PRO A 57 10.64 21.25 -7.85
CA PRO A 57 9.82 20.28 -7.12
C PRO A 57 10.74 19.45 -6.23
N SER A 58 10.34 19.27 -4.98
CA SER A 58 10.99 18.37 -4.04
C SER A 58 11.06 16.97 -4.65
N LYS A 59 12.18 16.28 -4.44
CA LYS A 59 12.37 14.93 -4.98
C LYS A 59 11.31 14.05 -4.32
N THR A 60 10.37 13.56 -5.13
CA THR A 60 9.27 12.73 -4.65
C THR A 60 9.75 11.30 -4.53
N ILE A 61 9.70 10.74 -3.32
CA ILE A 61 10.07 9.34 -3.05
C ILE A 61 8.80 8.49 -3.11
N ASP A 62 8.84 7.44 -3.93
CA ASP A 62 7.78 6.43 -4.03
C ASP A 62 8.06 5.27 -3.07
N SER A 63 7.23 5.12 -2.04
CA SER A 63 7.33 4.03 -1.06
C SER A 63 6.61 2.74 -1.50
N GLY A 64 6.09 2.69 -2.72
CA GLY A 64 5.39 1.53 -3.29
C GLY A 64 3.95 1.35 -2.80
N GLY A 65 3.42 2.31 -2.02
CA GLY A 65 2.06 2.29 -1.44
C GLY A 65 1.00 3.10 -2.21
N GLY A 66 1.34 3.64 -3.38
CA GLY A 66 0.39 4.38 -4.23
C GLY A 66 0.24 5.88 -3.90
N PHE A 67 1.07 6.45 -3.02
CA PHE A 67 1.15 7.89 -2.76
C PHE A 67 2.61 8.36 -2.87
N PHE A 68 2.84 9.48 -3.57
CA PHE A 68 4.15 10.14 -3.60
C PHE A 68 4.36 10.96 -2.32
N ILE A 69 5.49 10.74 -1.66
CA ILE A 69 5.90 11.53 -0.49
C ILE A 69 6.83 12.64 -1.00
N GLU A 70 6.45 13.89 -0.82
CA GLU A 70 7.32 15.04 -1.11
C GLU A 70 8.41 15.14 -0.02
N GLU A 71 9.69 15.10 -0.41
CA GLU A 71 10.82 15.43 0.48
C GLU A 71 10.86 16.93 0.73
N GLU A 72 10.02 17.45 1.63
CA GLU A 72 10.34 18.71 2.31
C GLU A 72 10.25 18.53 3.83
N GLU A 73 11.38 18.88 4.45
CA GLU A 73 11.67 18.98 5.87
C GLU A 73 11.37 17.72 6.68
N THR A 74 12.46 17.01 6.99
CA THR A 74 12.81 16.47 8.31
C THR A 74 11.89 16.95 9.45
N LYS A 75 10.67 16.44 9.47
CA LYS A 75 10.04 16.07 10.71
C LYS A 75 10.54 14.67 10.91
N GLU A 76 11.62 14.57 11.67
CA GLU A 76 11.80 13.47 12.60
C GLU A 76 10.47 13.36 13.36
N LYS A 77 9.49 12.69 12.75
CA LYS A 77 8.40 12.10 13.49
C LYS A 77 9.17 11.15 14.36
N ASN A 78 9.40 11.57 15.61
CA ASN A 78 9.76 10.70 16.69
C ASN A 78 8.83 9.51 16.51
N VAL A 79 9.36 8.44 15.90
CA VAL A 79 8.60 7.23 15.71
C VAL A 79 8.54 6.74 17.13
N GLU A 80 7.52 7.17 17.86
CA GLU A 80 7.24 6.71 19.21
C GLU A 80 7.41 5.21 19.11
N ALA A 81 8.43 4.69 19.79
CA ALA A 81 8.80 3.29 19.66
C ALA A 81 7.50 2.51 19.87
N ILE A 82 7.01 1.88 18.80
CA ILE A 82 5.76 1.14 18.84
C ILE A 82 6.07 0.00 19.80
N VAL A 83 5.68 0.17 21.06
CA VAL A 83 5.79 -0.86 22.09
C VAL A 83 4.72 -1.86 21.71
N HIS A 84 5.12 -2.82 20.88
CA HIS A 84 4.30 -3.99 20.63
C HIS A 84 4.17 -4.70 21.97
N LYS A 85 3.01 -4.53 22.62
CA LYS A 85 2.73 -5.26 23.86
C LYS A 85 2.87 -6.74 23.53
N PRO A 86 3.67 -7.51 24.28
CA PRO A 86 3.70 -8.95 24.08
C PRO A 86 2.28 -9.49 24.18
N GLY A 87 1.95 -10.47 23.34
CA GLY A 87 0.63 -11.10 23.36
C GLY A 87 0.28 -11.59 24.78
N PRO A 88 -1.02 -11.72 25.11
CA PRO A 88 -1.43 -12.29 26.39
C PRO A 88 -0.82 -13.69 26.54
N VAL A 89 -0.07 -13.90 27.63
CA VAL A 89 0.52 -15.19 27.97
C VAL A 89 -0.61 -16.15 28.36
N LEU A 90 -0.70 -17.29 27.69
CA LEU A 90 -1.68 -18.32 27.99
C LEU A 90 -1.08 -19.30 29.01
N GLU A 91 -1.88 -19.77 29.95
CA GLU A 91 -1.45 -20.72 31.00
C GLU A 91 -0.95 -22.07 30.45
N PHE A 92 -1.20 -22.34 29.17
CA PHE A 92 -0.79 -23.59 28.49
C PHE A 92 0.67 -23.62 28.06
N ASP A 93 1.41 -22.51 28.18
CA ASP A 93 2.79 -22.40 27.72
C ASP A 93 3.84 -22.71 28.81
N TYR A 94 3.40 -23.11 30.01
CA TYR A 94 4.31 -23.47 31.11
C TYR A 94 4.75 -24.93 31.01
N LEU A 95 6.06 -25.13 30.87
CA LEU A 95 6.75 -26.42 30.94
C LEU A 95 7.11 -26.73 32.41
N ILE A 96 7.17 -28.02 32.75
CA ILE A 96 7.63 -28.47 34.07
C ILE A 96 9.07 -28.96 33.94
N CYS A 97 9.97 -28.42 34.76
CA CYS A 97 11.37 -28.84 34.76
C CYS A 97 11.52 -30.27 35.27
N GLU A 98 12.15 -31.15 34.50
CA GLU A 98 12.37 -32.55 34.88
C GLU A 98 13.29 -32.72 36.10
N GLU A 99 14.18 -31.75 36.35
CA GLU A 99 15.19 -31.84 37.41
C GLU A 99 14.71 -31.25 38.76
N CYS A 100 13.89 -30.19 38.74
CA CYS A 100 13.43 -29.53 39.97
C CYS A 100 11.92 -29.44 40.13
N GLY A 101 11.14 -29.91 39.15
CA GLY A 101 9.68 -29.92 39.17
C GLY A 101 9.02 -28.54 39.17
N LYS A 102 9.79 -27.48 38.88
CA LYS A 102 9.29 -26.11 38.81
C LYS A 102 8.72 -25.81 37.43
N ASP A 103 7.64 -25.07 37.42
CA ASP A 103 7.07 -24.44 36.24
C ASP A 103 8.01 -23.37 35.69
N PHE A 104 8.24 -23.40 34.37
CA PHE A 104 9.02 -22.40 33.64
C PHE A 104 8.45 -22.24 32.23
N MET A 105 8.57 -21.06 31.63
CA MET A 105 8.08 -20.82 30.26
C MET A 105 9.11 -21.23 29.22
N ASP A 106 10.29 -20.62 29.30
CA ASP A 106 11.39 -20.82 28.37
C ASP A 106 12.71 -21.06 29.10
N SER A 107 13.57 -21.83 28.46
CA SER A 107 14.96 -21.99 28.83
C SER A 107 15.81 -22.11 27.57
N TYR A 108 17.11 -21.91 27.70
CA TYR A 108 18.02 -22.11 26.57
C TYR A 108 17.91 -23.54 26.00
N LEU A 109 17.73 -24.52 26.88
CA LEU A 109 17.61 -25.93 26.50
C LEU A 109 16.26 -26.25 25.85
N SER A 110 15.16 -25.66 26.33
CA SER A 110 13.84 -25.88 25.73
C SER A 110 13.74 -25.25 24.34
N ASN A 111 14.37 -24.08 24.13
CA ASN A 111 14.30 -23.35 22.85
C ASN A 111 15.21 -23.93 21.75
N HIS A 112 16.31 -24.60 22.11
CA HIS A 112 17.29 -25.09 21.13
C HIS A 112 17.33 -26.61 20.98
N PHE A 113 16.90 -27.36 22.01
CA PHE A 113 17.07 -28.81 22.06
C PHE A 113 15.79 -29.56 22.48
N ASP A 114 14.66 -28.87 22.63
CA ASP A 114 13.38 -29.43 23.09
C ASP A 114 13.48 -30.16 24.45
N LEU A 115 14.40 -29.72 25.32
CA LEU A 115 14.60 -30.29 26.65
C LEU A 115 13.88 -29.47 27.72
N ALA A 116 12.99 -30.12 28.49
CA ALA A 116 12.21 -29.49 29.56
C ALA A 116 13.03 -29.28 30.84
N VAL A 117 14.10 -28.48 30.77
CA VAL A 117 14.99 -28.17 31.90
C VAL A 117 15.16 -26.67 32.05
N CYS A 118 14.94 -26.11 33.25
CA CYS A 118 15.08 -24.68 33.51
C CYS A 118 16.56 -24.23 33.57
N ASP A 119 16.82 -22.93 33.34
CA ASP A 119 18.19 -22.40 33.26
C ASP A 119 18.98 -22.50 34.59
N GLY A 120 18.29 -22.57 35.72
CA GLY A 120 18.92 -22.82 37.01
C GLY A 120 19.51 -24.24 37.13
N CYS A 121 18.83 -25.23 36.55
CA CYS A 121 19.32 -26.61 36.50
C CYS A 121 20.36 -26.81 35.39
N SER A 122 20.22 -26.12 34.25
CA SER A 122 21.20 -26.19 33.16
C SER A 122 22.57 -25.62 33.59
N SER A 123 22.58 -24.45 34.22
CA SER A 123 23.82 -23.76 34.62
C SER A 123 24.54 -24.46 35.77
N SER A 124 23.85 -25.31 36.54
CA SER A 124 24.42 -26.07 37.65
C SER A 124 24.96 -27.45 37.25
N GLY A 125 24.95 -27.79 35.96
CA GLY A 125 25.59 -28.99 35.42
C GLY A 125 24.96 -30.31 35.88
N ARG A 126 23.74 -30.29 36.43
CA ARG A 126 22.97 -31.49 36.79
C ARG A 126 21.94 -31.76 35.70
N ILE A 127 22.42 -32.21 34.55
CA ILE A 127 21.54 -32.72 33.50
C ILE A 127 21.83 -34.21 33.44
N GLN A 128 21.00 -35.02 34.11
CA GLN A 128 21.13 -36.48 33.97
C GLN A 128 20.67 -36.83 32.56
N GLY A 129 21.61 -37.32 31.75
CA GLY A 129 21.42 -37.52 30.31
C GLY A 129 20.14 -38.28 29.98
N HIS A 130 19.19 -37.59 29.36
CA HIS A 130 18.07 -38.18 28.65
C HIS A 130 18.62 -38.89 27.42
N ARG A 131 18.96 -40.18 27.59
CA ARG A 131 19.51 -41.07 26.57
C ARG A 131 18.37 -41.49 25.63
N LEU A 132 18.51 -41.18 24.33
CA LEU A 132 17.80 -41.89 23.26
C LEU A 132 18.32 -43.32 23.15
#